data_AF-A0A949FM50-F1
#
_entry.id   AF-A0A949FM50-F1
#
_cell.length_a   1.000
_cell.length_b   1.000
_cell.length_c   1.000
_cell.angle_alpha   90.00
_cell.angle_beta   90.00
_cell.angle_gamma   90.00
#
_symmetry.space_group_name_H-M   'P 1'
#
loop_
_entity.id
_entity.type
_entity.pdbx_description
1 polymer ?
#
loop_
_entity_poly.entity_id
_entity_poly.type
_entity_poly.pdbx_seq_one_letter_code
_entity_poly.pdbx_strand_id
1 'polypeptide(L)'
;MKRWIMGYVAFGALLTPVFGNNSPTTMKKGDIQLTSAGQIAFAPNGVLLAADPKAATIAAISTGDVSPPQGSTSYSIEKIDEKIAAALGTTAKDIQIIDIATNPISQNVYVSIARGRGPDAIPVLLRITPSGKIDEVKLRDVEHSIATLPNPADSKEGGRTNPHTESITDIAYVNGRVIVAGLSNEEFASNLRSLEFPFQSADRGASVEMYHGAHGAVETRSPVRTFAAYNIDGQEYLLAAYTCTPLVKIPVDALQSGQKVRGVTVAELGNRNRPLDMVVYKKEGRNYVLM
;
A
#
# COMPACT_ATOMS: atom_id res chain seq x y z
N MET A 1 -41.03 -49.30 21.30
CA MET A 1 -40.65 -48.10 22.08
C MET A 1 -39.16 -47.83 21.88
N LYS A 2 -38.78 -46.93 20.97
CA LYS A 2 -37.38 -46.46 20.81
C LYS A 2 -37.41 -44.95 20.55
N ARG A 3 -36.73 -44.23 21.45
CA ARG A 3 -36.75 -42.78 21.63
C ARG A 3 -35.98 -42.08 20.51
N TRP A 4 -36.56 -41.02 19.96
CA TRP A 4 -35.87 -40.06 19.10
C TRP A 4 -35.01 -39.15 19.98
N ILE A 5 -33.72 -39.06 19.68
CA ILE A 5 -32.82 -38.08 20.30
C ILE A 5 -32.71 -36.91 19.30
N MET A 6 -33.33 -35.79 19.66
CA MET A 6 -33.23 -34.53 18.93
C MET A 6 -31.95 -33.83 19.40
N GLY A 7 -30.91 -33.88 18.57
CA GLY A 7 -29.68 -33.13 18.80
C GLY A 7 -29.86 -31.67 18.37
N TYR A 8 -29.81 -30.76 19.34
CA TYR A 8 -29.72 -29.32 19.07
C TYR A 8 -28.33 -29.01 18.50
N VAL A 9 -28.26 -28.58 17.24
CA VAL A 9 -27.08 -27.94 16.67
C VAL A 9 -27.12 -26.47 17.07
N ALA A 10 -26.25 -26.07 17.99
CA ALA A 10 -26.03 -24.67 18.31
C ALA A 10 -25.34 -23.99 17.12
N PHE A 11 -26.07 -23.10 16.43
CA PHE A 11 -25.48 -22.20 15.44
C PHE A 11 -24.62 -21.17 16.19
N GLY A 12 -23.31 -21.38 16.19
CA GLY A 12 -22.36 -20.36 16.63
C GLY A 12 -22.44 -19.16 15.70
N ALA A 13 -22.88 -18.02 16.22
CA ALA A 13 -22.87 -16.76 15.49
C ALA A 13 -21.42 -16.41 15.13
N LEU A 14 -21.10 -16.47 13.83
CA LEU A 14 -19.89 -15.87 13.29
C LEU A 14 -20.02 -14.36 13.51
N LEU A 15 -19.24 -13.84 14.46
CA LEU A 15 -19.01 -12.41 14.61
C LEU A 15 -18.28 -11.91 13.36
N THR A 16 -19.05 -11.43 12.38
CA THR A 16 -18.51 -10.58 11.32
C THR A 16 -18.00 -9.30 11.99
N PRO A 17 -16.71 -8.92 11.84
CA PRO A 17 -16.27 -7.62 12.30
C PRO A 17 -17.12 -6.55 11.61
N VAL A 18 -17.87 -5.79 12.40
CA VAL A 18 -18.57 -4.60 11.94
C VAL A 18 -17.48 -3.56 11.69
N PHE A 19 -17.06 -3.41 10.44
CA PHE A 19 -16.29 -2.24 10.05
C PHE A 19 -17.19 -1.03 10.31
N GLY A 20 -16.78 -0.18 11.25
CA GLY A 20 -17.51 1.03 11.60
C GLY A 20 -17.77 1.85 10.33
N ASN A 21 -19.03 2.21 10.13
CA ASN A 21 -19.51 2.98 8.99
C ASN A 21 -19.12 4.46 9.18
N ASN A 22 -17.82 4.75 9.23
CA ASN A 22 -17.33 6.12 9.17
C ASN A 22 -17.43 6.56 7.71
N SER A 23 -18.56 7.16 7.34
CA SER A 23 -18.60 8.04 6.17
C SER A 23 -17.45 9.04 6.30
N PRO A 24 -16.56 9.17 5.31
CA PRO A 24 -15.39 10.03 5.44
C PRO A 24 -15.83 11.49 5.33
N THR A 25 -16.27 12.09 6.44
CA THR A 25 -16.83 13.45 6.53
C THR A 25 -15.84 14.57 6.22
N THR A 26 -14.65 14.29 5.67
CA THR A 26 -13.66 15.28 5.26
C THR A 26 -13.26 15.21 3.79
N MET A 27 -13.76 14.24 3.02
CA MET A 27 -13.49 14.16 1.58
C MET A 27 -14.33 15.20 0.84
N LYS A 28 -13.76 15.80 -0.21
CA LYS A 28 -14.36 16.87 -1.00
C LYS A 28 -14.42 16.48 -2.46
N LYS A 29 -15.43 16.99 -3.17
CA LYS A 29 -15.54 16.78 -4.61
C LYS A 29 -14.56 17.68 -5.36
N GLY A 30 -13.87 17.13 -6.35
CA GLY A 30 -13.00 17.89 -7.24
C GLY A 30 -12.13 16.99 -8.10
N ASP A 31 -11.08 17.58 -8.66
CA ASP A 31 -10.16 16.90 -9.58
C ASP A 31 -8.88 16.50 -8.86
N ILE A 32 -8.36 15.33 -9.25
CA ILE A 32 -7.07 14.81 -8.80
C ILE A 32 -6.11 14.84 -9.98
N GLN A 33 -4.91 15.37 -9.74
CA GLN A 33 -3.81 15.33 -10.70
C GLN A 33 -2.68 14.52 -10.09
N LEU A 34 -2.27 13.46 -10.79
CA LEU A 34 -1.08 12.69 -10.48
C LEU A 34 0.04 13.12 -11.43
N THR A 35 1.22 13.35 -10.87
CA THR A 35 2.45 13.70 -11.59
C THR A 35 3.37 12.50 -11.78
N SER A 36 3.18 11.44 -10.99
CA SER A 36 3.85 10.15 -11.14
C SER A 36 2.98 9.01 -10.60
N ALA A 37 3.24 7.80 -11.11
CA ALA A 37 2.56 6.60 -10.64
C ALA A 37 3.34 6.03 -9.46
N GLY A 38 2.65 5.79 -8.35
CA GLY A 38 3.21 5.22 -7.13
C GLY A 38 2.42 4.02 -6.63
N GLN A 39 2.68 3.64 -5.39
CA GLN A 39 1.99 2.54 -4.71
C GLN A 39 0.51 2.86 -4.48
N ILE A 40 -0.30 1.80 -4.45
CA ILE A 40 -1.74 1.87 -4.26
C ILE A 40 -2.19 0.89 -3.18
N ALA A 41 -3.20 1.27 -2.42
CA ALA A 41 -3.80 0.43 -1.40
C ALA A 41 -5.29 0.76 -1.25
N PHE A 42 -6.03 -0.05 -0.50
CA PHE A 42 -7.42 0.24 -0.17
C PHE A 42 -7.59 0.61 1.30
N ALA A 43 -8.26 1.73 1.53
CA ALA A 43 -8.92 2.05 2.78
C ALA A 43 -10.37 1.50 2.75
N PRO A 44 -11.09 1.48 3.89
CA PRO A 44 -12.46 1.00 3.96
C PRO A 44 -13.41 1.71 2.98
N ASN A 45 -14.57 1.09 2.74
CA ASN A 45 -15.64 1.65 1.88
C ASN A 45 -15.22 1.91 0.43
N GLY A 46 -14.28 1.11 -0.11
CA GLY A 46 -13.86 1.19 -1.50
C GLY A 46 -13.04 2.45 -1.83
N VAL A 47 -12.40 3.05 -0.83
CA VAL A 47 -11.51 4.19 -1.06
C VAL A 47 -10.14 3.70 -1.52
N LEU A 48 -9.74 4.09 -2.74
CA LEU A 48 -8.41 3.82 -3.28
C LEU A 48 -7.43 4.87 -2.75
N LEU A 49 -6.38 4.44 -2.08
CA LEU A 49 -5.21 5.26 -1.77
C LEU A 49 -4.24 5.16 -2.95
N ALA A 50 -3.82 6.29 -3.50
CA ALA A 50 -2.88 6.37 -4.61
C ALA A 50 -1.76 7.35 -4.29
N ALA A 51 -0.53 6.85 -4.22
CA ALA A 51 0.65 7.66 -4.00
C ALA A 51 1.13 8.32 -5.30
N ASP A 52 1.64 9.54 -5.14
CA ASP A 52 2.41 10.28 -6.14
C ASP A 52 3.78 10.63 -5.54
N PRO A 53 4.81 9.77 -5.73
CA PRO A 53 6.14 9.98 -5.17
C PRO A 53 6.79 11.30 -5.62
N LYS A 54 6.60 11.71 -6.88
CA LYS A 54 7.17 12.95 -7.44
C LYS A 54 6.52 14.21 -6.87
N ALA A 55 5.23 14.18 -6.54
CA ALA A 55 4.58 15.28 -5.83
C ALA A 55 4.69 15.16 -4.30
N ALA A 56 5.21 14.04 -3.79
CA ALA A 56 5.16 13.66 -2.38
C ALA A 56 3.73 13.75 -1.80
N THR A 57 2.73 13.26 -2.54
CA THR A 57 1.33 13.27 -2.10
C THR A 57 0.70 11.89 -2.10
N ILE A 58 -0.37 11.73 -1.34
CA ILE A 58 -1.27 10.57 -1.39
C ILE A 58 -2.68 11.08 -1.57
N ALA A 59 -3.33 10.63 -2.64
CA ALA A 59 -4.74 10.86 -2.88
C ALA A 59 -5.55 9.69 -2.35
N ALA A 60 -6.57 9.96 -1.54
CA ALA A 60 -7.62 9.02 -1.21
C ALA A 60 -8.83 9.31 -2.11
N ILE A 61 -9.28 8.31 -2.87
CA ILE A 61 -10.26 8.45 -3.95
C ILE A 61 -11.46 7.56 -3.65
N SER A 62 -12.64 8.16 -3.48
CA SER A 62 -13.88 7.40 -3.37
C SER A 62 -14.23 6.80 -4.72
N THR A 63 -14.00 5.50 -4.90
CA THR A 63 -14.19 4.85 -6.21
C THR A 63 -15.66 4.53 -6.52
N GLY A 64 -16.51 4.49 -5.49
CA GLY A 64 -17.88 3.97 -5.58
C GLY A 64 -17.94 2.46 -5.83
N ASP A 65 -16.80 1.76 -5.90
CA ASP A 65 -16.73 0.33 -6.16
C ASP A 65 -16.93 -0.48 -4.87
N VAL A 66 -18.18 -0.48 -4.40
CA VAL A 66 -18.59 -1.05 -3.10
C VAL A 66 -19.57 -2.21 -3.23
N SER A 67 -19.76 -2.72 -4.44
CA SER A 67 -20.67 -3.84 -4.71
C SER A 67 -19.89 -5.16 -4.72
N PRO A 68 -20.17 -6.10 -3.79
CA PRO A 68 -19.55 -7.41 -3.82
C PRO A 68 -19.89 -8.19 -5.10
N PRO A 69 -18.99 -9.08 -5.55
CA PRO A 69 -19.25 -9.90 -6.72
C PRO A 69 -20.39 -10.90 -6.45
N GLN A 70 -21.14 -11.22 -7.49
CA GLN A 70 -22.15 -12.28 -7.43
C GLN A 70 -21.46 -13.65 -7.55
N GLY A 71 -21.02 -14.20 -6.42
CA GLY A 71 -20.37 -15.52 -6.34
C GLY A 71 -18.85 -15.44 -6.23
N SER A 72 -18.18 -16.59 -6.42
CA SER A 72 -16.72 -16.68 -6.35
C SER A 72 -16.07 -16.00 -7.55
N THR A 73 -15.11 -15.11 -7.32
CA THR A 73 -14.27 -14.56 -8.39
C THR A 73 -13.08 -15.47 -8.67
N SER A 74 -12.71 -15.57 -9.94
CA SER A 74 -11.49 -16.22 -10.37
C SER A 74 -10.81 -15.34 -11.40
N TYR A 75 -9.52 -15.14 -11.24
CA TYR A 75 -8.69 -14.36 -12.16
C TYR A 75 -7.86 -15.30 -13.01
N SER A 76 -8.10 -15.29 -14.32
CA SER A 76 -7.25 -15.96 -15.31
C SER A 76 -7.07 -15.03 -16.50
N ILE A 77 -6.24 -14.01 -16.31
CA ILE A 77 -6.00 -12.98 -17.32
C ILE A 77 -4.60 -13.20 -17.89
N GLU A 78 -4.51 -13.97 -18.97
CA GLU A 78 -3.26 -14.13 -19.70
C GLU A 78 -2.82 -12.81 -20.34
N LYS A 79 -1.50 -12.59 -20.40
CA LYS A 79 -0.86 -11.44 -21.09
C LYS A 79 -1.45 -10.09 -20.67
N ILE A 80 -1.54 -9.87 -19.36
CA ILE A 80 -2.20 -8.69 -18.81
C ILE A 80 -1.51 -7.38 -19.22
N ASP A 81 -0.18 -7.39 -19.33
CA ASP A 81 0.62 -6.28 -19.82
C ASP A 81 0.28 -5.89 -21.27
N GLU A 82 0.14 -6.88 -22.17
CA GLU A 82 -0.30 -6.64 -23.55
C GLU A 82 -1.72 -6.07 -23.60
N LYS A 83 -2.64 -6.57 -22.78
CA LYS A 83 -4.03 -6.09 -22.71
C LYS A 83 -4.13 -4.66 -22.18
N ILE A 84 -3.39 -4.35 -21.12
CA ILE A 84 -3.27 -3.01 -20.57
C ILE A 84 -2.69 -2.06 -21.62
N ALA A 85 -1.59 -2.44 -22.27
CA ALA A 85 -0.96 -1.60 -23.28
C ALA A 85 -1.91 -1.31 -24.45
N ALA A 86 -2.63 -2.32 -24.93
CA ALA A 86 -3.64 -2.16 -25.97
C ALA A 86 -4.77 -1.22 -25.53
N ALA A 87 -5.27 -1.34 -24.29
CA ALA A 87 -6.28 -0.43 -23.73
C ALA A 87 -5.79 1.02 -23.65
N LEU A 88 -4.49 1.22 -23.44
CA LEU A 88 -3.85 2.54 -23.40
C LEU A 88 -3.35 3.05 -24.76
N GLY A 89 -3.59 2.31 -25.84
CA GLY A 89 -3.16 2.67 -27.19
C GLY A 89 -1.63 2.64 -27.39
N THR A 90 -0.93 1.74 -26.71
CA THR A 90 0.53 1.64 -26.72
C THR A 90 1.02 0.19 -26.73
N THR A 91 2.31 -0.05 -26.48
CA THR A 91 2.91 -1.39 -26.41
C THR A 91 3.35 -1.75 -24.99
N ALA A 92 3.46 -3.06 -24.69
CA ALA A 92 3.89 -3.53 -23.37
C ALA A 92 5.28 -3.00 -22.95
N LYS A 93 6.15 -2.67 -23.92
CA LYS A 93 7.48 -2.09 -23.65
C LYS A 93 7.40 -0.66 -23.12
N ASP A 94 6.35 0.06 -23.53
CA ASP A 94 6.11 1.48 -23.26
C ASP A 94 5.20 1.68 -22.04
N ILE A 95 5.00 0.65 -21.22
CA ILE A 95 4.34 0.77 -19.92
C ILE A 95 5.22 0.19 -18.82
N GLN A 96 5.00 0.67 -17.60
CA GLN A 96 5.52 0.08 -16.37
C GLN A 96 4.35 -0.09 -15.41
N ILE A 97 4.08 -1.33 -15.01
CA ILE A 97 3.21 -1.59 -13.86
C ILE A 97 4.04 -1.25 -12.62
N ILE A 98 3.58 -0.27 -11.86
CA ILE A 98 4.23 0.18 -10.63
C ILE A 98 3.72 -0.65 -9.45
N ASP A 99 2.41 -0.85 -9.38
CA ASP A 99 1.79 -1.54 -8.26
C ASP A 99 0.38 -2.06 -8.59
N ILE A 100 -0.11 -3.02 -7.81
CA ILE A 100 -1.45 -3.62 -7.90
C ILE A 100 -2.11 -3.70 -6.53
N ALA A 101 -3.40 -3.41 -6.46
CA ALA A 101 -4.18 -3.59 -5.24
C ALA A 101 -5.55 -4.17 -5.56
N THR A 102 -6.05 -5.08 -4.75
CA THR A 102 -7.40 -5.63 -4.92
C THR A 102 -8.36 -4.89 -4.00
N ASN A 103 -9.49 -4.41 -4.55
CA ASN A 103 -10.56 -3.85 -3.75
C ASN A 103 -11.16 -4.96 -2.86
N PRO A 104 -11.13 -4.83 -1.53
CA PRO A 104 -11.56 -5.92 -0.63
C PRO A 104 -13.07 -6.19 -0.69
N ILE A 105 -13.87 -5.27 -1.23
CA ILE A 105 -15.33 -5.39 -1.31
C ILE A 105 -15.73 -5.99 -2.67
N SER A 106 -15.40 -5.31 -3.76
CA SER A 106 -15.80 -5.72 -5.11
C SER A 106 -14.94 -6.82 -5.69
N GLN A 107 -13.77 -7.06 -5.09
CA GLN A 107 -12.72 -7.94 -5.58
C GLN A 107 -12.14 -7.52 -6.94
N ASN A 108 -12.46 -6.34 -7.48
CA ASN A 108 -11.81 -5.80 -8.67
C ASN A 108 -10.33 -5.47 -8.37
N VAL A 109 -9.45 -5.67 -9.36
CA VAL A 109 -8.04 -5.32 -9.27
C VAL A 109 -7.83 -3.91 -9.76
N TYR A 110 -7.04 -3.12 -9.05
CA TYR A 110 -6.60 -1.79 -9.44
C TYR A 110 -5.11 -1.83 -9.72
N VAL A 111 -4.68 -1.06 -10.71
CA VAL A 111 -3.29 -1.08 -11.20
C VAL A 111 -2.80 0.35 -11.35
N SER A 112 -1.63 0.64 -10.77
CA SER A 112 -0.89 1.88 -10.95
C SER A 112 0.15 1.70 -12.05
N ILE A 113 0.11 2.58 -13.06
CA ILE A 113 0.89 2.40 -14.29
C ILE A 113 1.57 3.71 -14.66
N ALA A 114 2.83 3.63 -15.06
CA ALA A 114 3.49 4.69 -15.81
C ALA A 114 3.45 4.34 -17.31
N ARG A 115 2.83 5.18 -18.14
CA ARG A 115 2.89 5.09 -19.60
C ARG A 115 4.06 5.92 -20.10
N GLY A 116 5.04 5.26 -20.71
CA GLY A 116 6.36 5.78 -21.00
C GLY A 116 7.39 5.38 -19.95
N ARG A 117 8.58 5.98 -20.02
CA ARG A 117 9.71 5.75 -19.10
C ARG A 117 10.33 7.08 -18.70
N GLY A 118 10.97 7.11 -17.54
CA GLY A 118 11.71 8.29 -17.09
C GLY A 118 10.81 9.39 -16.52
N PRO A 119 11.32 10.62 -16.39
CA PRO A 119 10.68 11.70 -15.64
C PRO A 119 9.37 12.22 -16.23
N ASP A 120 9.13 11.94 -17.52
CA ASP A 120 7.97 12.39 -18.29
C ASP A 120 6.90 11.28 -18.47
N ALA A 121 7.09 10.13 -17.82
CA ALA A 121 6.11 9.05 -17.89
C ALA A 121 4.77 9.50 -17.31
N ILE A 122 3.68 9.18 -18.02
CA ILE A 122 2.33 9.62 -17.70
C ILE A 122 1.71 8.63 -16.71
N PRO A 123 1.29 9.05 -15.51
CA PRO A 123 0.62 8.17 -14.56
C PRO A 123 -0.80 7.84 -15.01
N VAL A 124 -1.18 6.58 -14.89
CA VAL A 124 -2.52 6.08 -15.17
C VAL A 124 -2.93 5.09 -14.08
N LEU A 125 -4.17 5.23 -13.60
CA LEU A 125 -4.81 4.26 -12.71
C LEU A 125 -5.87 3.49 -13.49
N LEU A 126 -5.80 2.17 -13.44
CA LEU A 126 -6.74 1.27 -14.11
C LEU A 126 -7.49 0.43 -13.09
N ARG A 127 -8.72 0.07 -13.42
CA ARG A 127 -9.52 -0.96 -12.77
C ARG A 127 -9.70 -2.12 -13.74
N ILE A 128 -9.48 -3.33 -13.24
CA ILE A 128 -9.60 -4.59 -13.95
C ILE A 128 -10.63 -5.45 -13.22
N THR A 129 -11.67 -5.82 -13.92
CA THR A 129 -12.71 -6.72 -13.38
C THR A 129 -12.30 -8.18 -13.50
N PRO A 130 -12.94 -9.12 -12.77
CA PRO A 130 -12.69 -10.56 -12.91
C PRO A 130 -12.85 -11.10 -14.34
N SER A 131 -13.70 -10.47 -15.16
CA SER A 131 -13.87 -10.86 -16.58
C SER A 131 -12.73 -10.38 -17.49
N GLY A 132 -11.78 -9.61 -16.96
CA GLY A 132 -10.67 -9.03 -17.71
C GLY A 132 -11.00 -7.71 -18.40
N LYS A 133 -12.18 -7.12 -18.14
CA LYS A 133 -12.49 -5.75 -18.61
C LYS A 133 -11.59 -4.75 -17.89
N ILE A 134 -10.96 -3.86 -18.65
CA ILE A 134 -10.05 -2.80 -18.18
C ILE A 134 -10.74 -1.45 -18.39
N ASP A 135 -10.85 -0.65 -17.32
CA ASP A 135 -11.40 0.71 -17.34
C ASP A 135 -10.40 1.67 -16.67
N GLU A 136 -10.27 2.91 -17.17
CA GLU A 136 -9.54 3.96 -16.44
C GLU A 136 -10.30 4.39 -15.19
N VAL A 137 -9.58 4.62 -14.09
CA VAL A 137 -10.14 5.16 -12.85
C VAL A 137 -10.46 6.65 -13.07
N LYS A 138 -11.68 7.06 -12.74
CA LYS A 138 -12.10 8.46 -12.84
C LYS A 138 -11.36 9.32 -11.83
N LEU A 139 -10.72 10.41 -12.29
CA LEU A 139 -9.99 11.37 -11.44
C LEU A 139 -10.56 12.79 -11.45
N ARG A 140 -11.57 13.06 -12.30
CA ARG A 140 -12.25 14.37 -12.37
C ARG A 140 -13.57 14.33 -11.65
N ASP A 141 -13.94 15.40 -10.95
CA ASP A 141 -15.23 15.51 -10.25
C ASP A 141 -15.53 14.29 -9.35
N VAL A 142 -14.51 13.86 -8.59
CA VAL A 142 -14.57 12.74 -7.65
C VAL A 142 -14.46 13.22 -6.21
N GLU A 143 -15.11 12.51 -5.29
CA GLU A 143 -14.92 12.73 -3.87
C GLU A 143 -13.55 12.18 -3.44
N HIS A 144 -12.71 13.06 -2.90
CA HIS A 144 -11.34 12.75 -2.58
C HIS A 144 -10.79 13.57 -1.41
N SER A 145 -9.66 13.14 -0.87
CA SER A 145 -8.82 13.94 0.03
C SER A 145 -7.35 13.72 -0.31
N ILE A 146 -6.51 14.74 -0.15
CA ILE A 146 -5.07 14.66 -0.45
C ILE A 146 -4.27 14.97 0.81
N ALA A 147 -3.25 14.15 1.06
CA ALA A 147 -2.20 14.45 2.03
C ALA A 147 -0.90 14.78 1.28
N THR A 148 -0.22 15.86 1.67
CA THR A 148 1.11 16.21 1.17
C THR A 148 2.13 15.92 2.26
N LEU A 149 3.12 15.09 1.95
CA LEU A 149 4.16 14.72 2.91
C LEU A 149 5.14 15.88 3.08
N PRO A 150 5.46 16.29 4.31
CA PRO A 150 6.53 17.24 4.55
C PRO A 150 7.89 16.58 4.30
N ASN A 151 8.88 17.42 3.98
CA ASN A 151 10.29 17.03 3.94
C ASN A 151 10.55 15.82 3.00
N PRO A 152 10.06 15.81 1.75
CA PRO A 152 10.43 14.75 0.81
C PRO A 152 11.94 14.76 0.58
N ALA A 153 12.51 13.62 0.19
CA ALA A 153 13.93 13.54 -0.10
C ALA A 153 14.32 14.53 -1.21
N ASP A 154 15.48 15.17 -1.09
CA ASP A 154 15.91 16.16 -2.07
C ASP A 154 16.09 15.55 -3.45
N SER A 155 15.66 16.29 -4.48
CA SER A 155 15.86 15.88 -5.87
C SER A 155 17.33 15.94 -6.25
N LYS A 156 17.83 14.86 -6.87
CA LYS A 156 19.18 14.77 -7.45
C LYS A 156 19.09 14.46 -8.93
N GLU A 157 18.61 15.44 -9.70
CA GLU A 157 18.50 15.32 -11.16
C GLU A 157 19.88 15.06 -11.79
N GLY A 158 19.92 14.19 -12.79
CA GLY A 158 21.17 13.75 -13.45
C GLY A 158 22.04 12.79 -12.63
N GLY A 159 21.69 12.52 -11.38
CA GLY A 159 22.29 11.45 -10.58
C GLY A 159 21.92 10.06 -11.11
N ARG A 160 22.71 9.04 -10.74
CA ARG A 160 22.41 7.63 -11.10
C ARG A 160 21.04 7.16 -10.58
N THR A 161 20.59 7.73 -9.48
CA THR A 161 19.26 7.54 -8.87
C THR A 161 18.79 8.89 -8.33
N ASN A 162 17.49 9.15 -8.38
CA ASN A 162 16.89 10.34 -7.76
C ASN A 162 16.18 9.95 -6.45
N PRO A 163 16.70 10.27 -5.26
CA PRO A 163 16.05 9.93 -3.98
C PRO A 163 14.64 10.48 -3.85
N HIS A 164 14.33 11.59 -4.51
CA HIS A 164 13.00 12.19 -4.50
C HIS A 164 11.92 11.24 -5.04
N THR A 165 12.25 10.37 -6.00
CA THR A 165 11.32 9.36 -6.51
C THR A 165 11.07 8.22 -5.53
N GLU A 166 11.83 8.15 -4.44
CA GLU A 166 11.63 7.22 -3.32
C GLU A 166 11.02 7.92 -2.10
N SER A 167 10.48 9.15 -2.24
CA SER A 167 9.78 9.84 -1.14
C SER A 167 8.54 9.10 -0.65
N ILE A 168 7.99 8.23 -1.50
CA ILE A 168 7.00 7.21 -1.15
C ILE A 168 7.45 5.91 -1.83
N THR A 169 7.62 4.86 -1.05
CA THR A 169 8.02 3.53 -1.52
C THR A 169 6.96 2.48 -1.27
N ASP A 170 6.13 2.67 -0.25
CA ASP A 170 5.01 1.78 0.06
C ASP A 170 3.95 2.48 0.92
N ILE A 171 2.70 2.05 0.81
CA ILE A 171 1.57 2.55 1.60
C ILE A 171 0.63 1.42 2.03
N ALA A 172 0.06 1.54 3.22
CA ALA A 172 -1.03 0.64 3.65
C ALA A 172 -2.00 1.36 4.57
N TYR A 173 -3.27 0.94 4.53
CA TYR A 173 -4.24 1.32 5.54
C TYR A 173 -4.16 0.37 6.74
N VAL A 174 -3.98 0.91 7.94
CA VAL A 174 -3.89 0.16 9.19
C VAL A 174 -4.68 0.92 10.26
N ASN A 175 -5.78 0.32 10.75
CA ASN A 175 -6.58 0.83 11.88
C ASN A 175 -6.85 2.35 11.89
N GLY A 176 -7.49 2.88 10.84
CA GLY A 176 -7.82 4.31 10.79
C GLY A 176 -6.67 5.22 10.38
N ARG A 177 -5.52 4.64 10.02
CA ARG A 177 -4.32 5.37 9.61
C ARG A 177 -3.82 4.88 8.27
N VAL A 178 -3.17 5.77 7.52
CA VAL A 178 -2.36 5.41 6.35
C VAL A 178 -0.90 5.43 6.76
N ILE A 179 -0.27 4.26 6.73
CA ILE A 179 1.15 4.10 6.93
C ILE A 179 1.84 4.37 5.60
N VAL A 180 2.92 5.16 5.64
CA VAL A 180 3.67 5.59 4.46
C VAL A 180 5.15 5.37 4.70
N ALA A 181 5.76 4.52 3.87
CA ALA A 181 7.19 4.35 3.78
C ALA A 181 7.77 5.29 2.72
N GLY A 182 8.97 5.80 2.98
CA GLY A 182 9.73 6.53 1.97
C GLY A 182 10.91 7.30 2.53
N LEU A 183 11.68 7.91 1.63
CA LEU A 183 12.79 8.78 1.97
C LEU A 183 12.34 10.20 2.35
N SER A 184 13.04 10.80 3.29
CA SER A 184 12.94 12.21 3.66
C SER A 184 14.28 12.91 3.48
N ASN A 185 14.30 14.24 3.62
CA ASN A 185 15.53 15.04 3.66
C ASN A 185 16.11 15.21 5.07
N GLU A 186 15.67 14.39 6.03
CA GLU A 186 16.13 14.44 7.43
C GLU A 186 17.41 13.62 7.63
N GLU A 187 18.09 13.80 8.77
CA GLU A 187 19.29 13.04 9.14
C GLU A 187 19.04 11.51 9.08
N PHE A 188 17.81 11.11 9.43
CA PHE A 188 17.31 9.75 9.30
C PHE A 188 16.40 9.71 8.08
N ALA A 189 17.00 9.51 6.91
CA ALA A 189 16.27 9.62 5.66
C ALA A 189 15.19 8.54 5.50
N SER A 190 15.31 7.36 6.12
CA SER A 190 14.24 6.35 6.11
C SER A 190 13.15 6.70 7.12
N ASN A 191 12.00 7.19 6.63
CA ASN A 191 10.86 7.56 7.47
C ASN A 191 9.67 6.59 7.28
N LEU A 192 8.96 6.33 8.39
CA LEU A 192 7.61 5.77 8.40
C LEU A 192 6.66 6.80 8.97
N ARG A 193 5.69 7.23 8.16
CA ARG A 193 4.67 8.20 8.57
C ARG A 193 3.38 7.46 8.85
N SER A 194 2.68 7.85 9.91
CA SER A 194 1.35 7.34 10.24
C SER A 194 0.36 8.50 10.13
N LEU A 195 -0.30 8.62 8.99
CA LEU A 195 -1.26 9.69 8.73
C LEU A 195 -2.65 9.29 9.23
N GLU A 196 -3.33 10.16 9.95
CA GLU A 196 -4.74 9.93 10.29
C GLU A 196 -5.60 9.90 9.01
N PHE A 197 -6.55 8.96 8.97
CA PHE A 197 -7.49 8.82 7.88
C PHE A 197 -8.94 8.97 8.37
N PRO A 198 -9.79 9.76 7.68
CA PRO A 198 -9.51 10.58 6.49
C PRO A 198 -8.49 11.69 6.70
N PHE A 199 -7.80 12.12 5.63
CA PHE A 199 -6.72 13.10 5.73
C PHE A 199 -7.22 14.47 6.21
N GLN A 200 -6.57 15.02 7.24
CA GLN A 200 -6.76 16.40 7.70
C GLN A 200 -5.50 17.23 7.49
N SER A 201 -4.35 16.67 7.88
CA SER A 201 -3.01 17.20 7.68
C SER A 201 -2.02 16.05 7.73
N ALA A 202 -0.86 16.17 7.09
CA ALA A 202 0.25 15.25 7.27
C ALA A 202 1.26 15.83 8.25
N ASP A 203 1.65 15.06 9.26
CA ASP A 203 2.75 15.40 10.15
C ASP A 203 4.10 14.87 9.61
N ARG A 204 5.20 15.15 10.32
CA ARG A 204 6.56 14.77 9.88
C ARG A 204 6.80 13.26 9.84
N GLY A 205 5.99 12.48 10.55
CA GLY A 205 6.12 11.04 10.76
C GLY A 205 7.17 10.69 11.81
N ALA A 206 7.40 9.39 11.98
CA ALA A 206 8.47 8.85 12.80
C ALA A 206 9.67 8.48 11.91
N SER A 207 10.87 8.78 12.40
CA SER A 207 12.10 8.27 11.78
C SER A 207 12.37 6.86 12.25
N VAL A 208 12.77 5.99 11.33
CA VAL A 208 13.06 4.60 11.67
C VAL A 208 14.52 4.30 11.44
N GLU A 209 15.15 3.74 12.46
CA GLU A 209 16.47 3.14 12.34
C GLU A 209 16.36 1.62 12.50
N MET A 210 17.23 0.92 11.79
CA MET A 210 17.34 -0.53 11.90
C MET A 210 18.80 -0.95 11.96
N TYR A 211 19.03 -2.08 12.62
CA TYR A 211 20.35 -2.69 12.67
C TYR A 211 20.58 -3.56 11.44
N HIS A 212 21.63 -3.29 10.69
CA HIS A 212 22.02 -4.05 9.52
C HIS A 212 23.10 -5.06 9.89
N GLY A 213 22.71 -6.34 10.00
CA GLY A 213 23.58 -7.41 10.48
C GLY A 213 24.82 -7.60 9.60
N ALA A 214 24.69 -7.39 8.29
CA ALA A 214 25.79 -7.57 7.34
C ALA A 214 26.95 -6.57 7.50
N HIS A 215 26.69 -5.38 8.06
CA HIS A 215 27.74 -4.37 8.32
C HIS A 215 27.95 -4.11 9.81
N GLY A 216 27.23 -4.82 10.69
CA GLY A 216 27.33 -4.67 12.13
C GLY A 216 26.95 -3.28 12.66
N ALA A 217 26.17 -2.51 11.89
CA ALA A 217 25.92 -1.09 12.13
C ALA A 217 24.43 -0.74 12.06
N VAL A 218 24.03 0.30 12.77
CA VAL A 218 22.73 0.95 12.59
C VAL A 218 22.78 1.76 11.30
N GLU A 219 21.77 1.60 10.44
CA GLU A 219 21.63 2.36 9.19
C GLU A 219 20.34 3.18 9.24
N THR A 220 20.34 4.32 8.56
CA THR A 220 19.26 5.32 8.64
C THR A 220 18.83 5.83 7.27
N ARG A 221 19.54 5.43 6.20
CA ARG A 221 19.37 6.00 4.86
C ARG A 221 18.73 5.06 3.84
N SER A 222 18.66 3.77 4.15
CA SER A 222 18.01 2.80 3.26
C SER A 222 16.50 2.87 3.46
N PRO A 223 15.70 3.13 2.41
CA PRO A 223 14.26 3.15 2.57
C PRO A 223 13.72 1.75 2.86
N VAL A 224 12.63 1.70 3.63
CA VAL A 224 11.70 0.57 3.58
C VAL A 224 11.23 0.44 2.13
N ARG A 225 11.43 -0.72 1.52
CA ARG A 225 11.07 -0.98 0.13
C ARG A 225 9.61 -1.40 -0.01
N THR A 226 9.17 -2.27 0.88
CA THR A 226 7.78 -2.74 1.03
C THR A 226 7.58 -3.18 2.48
N PHE A 227 6.35 -3.17 2.97
CA PHE A 227 6.01 -3.69 4.27
C PHE A 227 4.63 -4.36 4.28
N ALA A 228 4.44 -5.29 5.20
CA ALA A 228 3.12 -5.82 5.51
C ALA A 228 2.73 -5.53 6.96
N ALA A 229 1.49 -5.10 7.17
CA ALA A 229 0.92 -5.01 8.50
C ALA A 229 0.47 -6.40 8.99
N TYR A 230 0.71 -6.69 10.26
CA TYR A 230 0.30 -7.95 10.87
C TYR A 230 0.06 -7.77 12.38
N ASN A 231 -0.81 -8.60 12.92
CA ASN A 231 -1.17 -8.58 14.34
C ASN A 231 -0.55 -9.80 15.05
N ILE A 232 0.10 -9.55 16.18
CA ILE A 232 0.54 -10.59 17.13
C ILE A 232 -0.08 -10.25 18.48
N ASP A 233 -0.87 -11.17 19.04
CA ASP A 233 -1.44 -11.07 20.38
C ASP A 233 -2.16 -9.74 20.66
N GLY A 234 -2.86 -9.19 19.65
CA GLY A 234 -3.60 -7.93 19.75
C GLY A 234 -2.77 -6.68 19.46
N GLN A 235 -1.45 -6.78 19.31
CA GLN A 235 -0.59 -5.65 18.96
C GLN A 235 -0.27 -5.64 17.47
N GLU A 236 -0.33 -4.45 16.87
CA GLU A 236 -0.02 -4.25 15.46
C GLU A 236 1.46 -3.97 15.22
N TYR A 237 1.98 -4.63 14.19
CA TYR A 237 3.35 -4.51 13.75
C TYR A 237 3.39 -4.34 12.23
N LEU A 238 4.45 -3.71 11.77
CA LEU A 238 4.89 -3.73 10.38
C LEU A 238 6.06 -4.68 10.27
N LEU A 239 6.01 -5.54 9.26
CA LEU A 239 7.15 -6.32 8.81
C LEU A 239 7.68 -5.61 7.56
N ALA A 240 8.74 -4.82 7.74
CA ALA A 240 9.31 -3.97 6.72
C ALA A 240 10.55 -4.62 6.11
N ALA A 241 10.61 -4.68 4.78
CA ALA A 241 11.78 -5.15 4.05
C ALA A 241 12.49 -3.96 3.41
N TYR A 242 13.80 -3.85 3.64
CA TYR A 242 14.61 -2.72 3.19
C TYR A 242 15.43 -3.04 1.94
N THR A 243 15.84 -2.01 1.20
CA THR A 243 16.71 -2.14 0.00
C THR A 243 18.08 -2.76 0.31
N CYS A 244 18.51 -2.77 1.58
CA CYS A 244 19.74 -3.42 2.06
C CYS A 244 19.51 -4.81 2.67
N THR A 245 18.28 -5.34 2.59
CA THR A 245 17.90 -6.72 2.91
C THR A 245 17.63 -7.13 4.37
N PRO A 246 17.63 -6.25 5.40
CA PRO A 246 17.04 -6.64 6.67
C PRO A 246 15.52 -6.68 6.53
N LEU A 247 14.94 -7.71 7.15
CA LEU A 247 13.53 -7.81 7.45
C LEU A 247 13.35 -7.36 8.89
N VAL A 248 12.56 -6.30 9.10
CA VAL A 248 12.52 -5.56 10.35
C VAL A 248 11.09 -5.51 10.87
N LYS A 249 10.90 -5.90 12.13
CA LYS A 249 9.66 -5.74 12.86
C LYS A 249 9.60 -4.37 13.53
N ILE A 250 8.54 -3.62 13.29
CA ILE A 250 8.35 -2.27 13.82
C ILE A 250 6.95 -2.19 14.44
N PRO A 251 6.79 -1.83 15.73
CA PRO A 251 5.48 -1.68 16.33
C PRO A 251 4.79 -0.39 15.85
N VAL A 252 3.52 -0.48 15.46
CA VAL A 252 2.79 0.64 14.84
C VAL A 252 2.55 1.78 15.83
N ASP A 253 2.34 1.47 17.12
CA ASP A 253 2.11 2.43 18.20
C ASP A 253 3.31 3.36 18.49
N ALA A 254 4.53 2.91 18.14
CA ALA A 254 5.75 3.68 18.27
C ALA A 254 5.91 4.73 17.14
N LEU A 255 5.16 4.63 16.05
CA LEU A 255 5.24 5.54 14.89
C LEU A 255 4.55 6.89 15.17
N GLN A 256 5.05 7.59 16.19
CA GLN A 256 4.58 8.92 16.58
C GLN A 256 5.44 10.00 15.96
N SER A 257 4.83 11.13 15.62
CA SER A 257 5.50 12.23 14.93
C SER A 257 6.75 12.72 15.68
N GLY A 258 7.87 12.86 14.96
CA GLY A 258 9.15 13.31 15.49
C GLY A 258 9.90 12.30 16.37
N GLN A 259 9.35 11.10 16.59
CA GLN A 259 10.03 10.05 17.34
C GLN A 259 11.02 9.28 16.45
N LYS A 260 12.10 8.80 17.08
CA LYS A 260 13.00 7.82 16.49
C LYS A 260 12.59 6.44 16.98
N VAL A 261 12.26 5.55 16.05
CA VAL A 261 11.83 4.18 16.33
C VAL A 261 12.93 3.23 15.89
N ARG A 262 13.40 2.41 16.81
CA ARG A 262 14.33 1.34 16.50
C ARG A 262 13.58 0.05 16.19
N GLY A 263 13.62 -0.38 14.94
CA GLY A 263 13.06 -1.65 14.52
C GLY A 263 13.90 -2.85 15.00
N VAL A 264 13.26 -4.01 15.10
CA VAL A 264 13.91 -5.28 15.47
C VAL A 264 14.15 -6.09 14.20
N THR A 265 15.40 -6.28 13.81
CA THR A 265 15.78 -7.13 12.68
C THR A 265 15.46 -8.59 13.01
N VAL A 266 14.62 -9.24 12.20
CA VAL A 266 14.16 -10.62 12.38
C VAL A 266 14.76 -11.59 11.36
N ALA A 267 15.21 -11.09 10.20
CA ALA A 267 15.93 -11.85 9.20
C ALA A 267 16.80 -10.93 8.33
N GLU A 268 17.76 -11.51 7.62
CA GLU A 268 18.55 -10.87 6.57
C GLU A 268 18.33 -11.68 5.30
N LEU A 269 17.82 -11.05 4.25
CA LEU A 269 17.48 -11.73 2.99
C LEU A 269 18.72 -11.92 2.09
N GLY A 270 19.85 -11.31 2.43
CA GLY A 270 21.12 -11.44 1.71
C GLY A 270 21.25 -10.44 0.57
N ASN A 271 22.50 -10.04 0.29
CA ASN A 271 22.84 -8.88 -0.53
C ASN A 271 22.16 -8.88 -1.92
N ARG A 272 21.81 -7.67 -2.39
CA ARG A 272 21.18 -7.37 -3.70
C ARG A 272 19.72 -7.84 -3.86
N ASN A 273 19.08 -8.33 -2.81
CA ASN A 273 17.64 -8.52 -2.83
C ASN A 273 16.91 -7.16 -2.81
N ARG A 274 15.87 -7.07 -3.64
CA ARG A 274 14.94 -5.94 -3.69
C ARG A 274 13.52 -6.53 -3.71
N PRO A 275 12.94 -6.79 -2.52
CA PRO A 275 11.60 -7.32 -2.43
C PRO A 275 10.62 -6.45 -3.21
N LEU A 276 9.74 -7.10 -3.95
CA LEU A 276 8.75 -6.40 -4.78
C LEU A 276 7.55 -5.99 -3.91
N ASP A 277 7.03 -6.94 -3.13
CA ASP A 277 5.85 -6.77 -2.29
C ASP A 277 5.84 -7.86 -1.18
N MET A 278 4.89 -7.78 -0.25
CA MET A 278 4.73 -8.71 0.86
C MET A 278 3.25 -9.05 1.12
N VAL A 279 2.91 -10.34 1.08
CA VAL A 279 1.55 -10.81 1.36
C VAL A 279 1.50 -11.63 2.63
N VAL A 280 0.72 -11.18 3.61
CA VAL A 280 0.44 -11.94 4.83
C VAL A 280 -0.78 -12.83 4.60
N TYR A 281 -0.64 -14.12 4.84
CA TYR A 281 -1.74 -15.08 4.71
C TYR A 281 -1.75 -16.08 5.86
N LYS A 282 -2.92 -16.66 6.12
CA LYS A 282 -3.10 -17.69 7.14
C LYS A 282 -3.30 -19.04 6.48
N LYS A 283 -2.51 -20.04 6.90
CA LYS A 283 -2.65 -21.43 6.47
C LYS A 283 -2.56 -22.33 7.70
N GLU A 284 -3.51 -23.26 7.84
CA GLU A 284 -3.54 -24.22 8.96
C GLU A 284 -3.40 -23.55 10.35
N GLY A 285 -4.05 -22.40 10.54
CA GLY A 285 -4.01 -21.67 11.80
C GLY A 285 -2.75 -20.82 12.04
N ARG A 286 -1.74 -20.89 11.17
CA ARG A 286 -0.48 -20.15 11.28
C ARG A 286 -0.42 -19.00 10.29
N ASN A 287 0.20 -17.89 10.70
CA ASN A 287 0.48 -16.76 9.83
C ASN A 287 1.77 -17.01 9.04
N TYR A 288 1.74 -16.68 7.77
CA TYR A 288 2.85 -16.76 6.83
C TYR A 288 2.98 -15.44 6.08
N VAL A 289 4.20 -15.17 5.62
CA VAL A 289 4.48 -14.06 4.73
C VAL A 289 5.09 -14.63 3.45
N LEU A 290 4.51 -14.25 2.31
CA LEU A 290 5.08 -14.47 1.00
C LEU A 290 5.74 -13.17 0.53
N MET A 291 6.93 -13.27 -0.04
CA MET A 291 7.75 -12.16 -0.54
C MET A 291 8.33 -12.51 -1.91
#